data_AF-A0A4Q7KN44-F1
#
_entry.id   AF-A0A4Q7KN44-F1
#
_cell.length_a   1.000
_cell.length_b   1.000
_cell.length_c   1.000
_cell.angle_alpha   90.00
_cell.angle_beta   90.00
_cell.angle_gamma   90.00
#
_symmetry.space_group_name_H-M   'P 1'
#
loop_
_entity.id
_entity.type
_entity.pdbx_description
1 polymer ?
#
loop_
_entity_poly.entity_id
_entity_poly.type
_entity_poly.pdbx_seq_one_letter_code
_entity_poly.pdbx_strand_id
1 'polypeptide(L)'
;MSNGSPDVEAIGKLDPGQLIELLERLDPAAEAIRSIDLDAIAASIDPTKIRKEEFVRLMAALHRLTASGAPVDLGSVTPEVFARLIARASKDQIDGLLERPELRRLVLDEIFLNRMPGHLRKDRAEKVRAVVNWRISGGDGEGGCDRYEMVVDGGVCTTRAGYAENARATITISPVEFIKLITSNASAPVLFMTGKLKVRGDLAFAAGLTGLFDLPRA
;
A
#
# COMPACT_ATOMS: atom_id res chain seq x y z
N MET A 1 -5.19 -19.94 35.14
CA MET A 1 -5.13 -20.47 33.76
C MET A 1 -4.39 -19.41 32.96
N SER A 2 -3.21 -19.73 32.44
CA SER A 2 -2.27 -18.77 31.89
C SER A 2 -2.76 -18.29 30.52
N ASN A 3 -3.23 -17.04 30.43
CA ASN A 3 -3.45 -16.36 29.16
C ASN A 3 -2.08 -15.88 28.65
N GLY A 4 -1.38 -16.76 27.96
CA GLY A 4 -0.12 -16.42 27.32
C GLY A 4 -0.36 -15.46 26.16
N SER A 5 0.00 -14.19 26.35
CA SER A 5 0.28 -13.30 25.22
C SER A 5 1.28 -14.01 24.30
N PRO A 6 1.05 -14.06 22.98
CA PRO A 6 2.01 -14.65 22.07
C PRO A 6 3.29 -13.80 22.16
N ASP A 7 4.36 -14.45 22.60
CA ASP A 7 5.68 -13.85 22.72
C ASP A 7 6.13 -13.38 21.33
N VAL A 8 6.36 -12.08 21.15
CA VAL A 8 6.79 -11.47 19.88
C VAL A 8 8.09 -12.11 19.39
N GLU A 9 8.96 -12.54 20.32
CA GLU A 9 10.19 -13.25 19.99
C GLU A 9 9.93 -14.68 19.48
N ALA A 10 8.85 -15.32 19.94
CA ALA A 10 8.40 -16.61 19.43
C ALA A 10 7.75 -16.48 18.05
N ILE A 11 6.98 -15.40 17.80
CA ILE A 11 6.37 -15.12 16.50
C ILE A 11 7.44 -14.94 15.41
N GLY A 12 8.53 -14.23 15.71
CA GLY A 12 9.64 -14.02 14.76
C GLY A 12 10.41 -15.29 14.36
N LYS A 13 10.23 -16.41 15.08
CA LYS A 13 10.87 -17.72 14.81
C LYS A 13 9.95 -18.68 14.06
N LEU A 14 8.67 -18.34 13.88
CA LEU A 14 7.71 -19.18 13.17
C LEU A 14 8.04 -19.23 11.68
N ASP A 15 7.88 -20.40 11.09
CA ASP A 15 7.83 -20.46 9.63
C ASP A 15 6.56 -19.76 9.10
N PRO A 16 6.53 -19.35 7.83
CA PRO A 16 5.40 -18.59 7.33
C PRO A 16 4.05 -19.31 7.39
N GLY A 17 4.03 -20.65 7.29
CA GLY A 17 2.82 -21.44 7.42
C GLY A 17 2.28 -21.41 8.85
N GLN A 18 3.16 -21.60 9.83
CA GLN A 18 2.83 -21.49 11.25
C GLN A 18 2.33 -20.09 11.62
N LEU A 19 2.95 -19.04 11.07
CA LEU A 19 2.51 -17.66 11.28
C LEU A 19 1.10 -17.45 10.73
N ILE A 20 0.81 -17.94 9.51
CA ILE A 20 -0.53 -17.84 8.91
C ILE A 20 -1.55 -18.57 9.77
N GLU A 21 -1.28 -19.81 10.17
CA GLU A 21 -2.20 -20.58 11.02
C GLU A 21 -2.46 -19.91 12.36
N LEU A 22 -1.41 -19.31 12.96
CA LEU A 22 -1.55 -18.53 14.19
C LEU A 22 -2.47 -17.34 13.96
N LEU A 23 -2.21 -16.52 12.93
CA LEU A 23 -3.00 -15.33 12.61
C LEU A 23 -4.46 -15.66 12.26
N GLU A 24 -4.71 -16.78 11.59
CA GLU A 24 -6.06 -17.26 11.27
C GLU A 24 -6.82 -17.71 12.52
N ARG A 25 -6.13 -18.29 13.51
CA ARG A 25 -6.72 -18.80 14.76
C ARG A 25 -6.86 -17.76 15.86
N LEU A 26 -6.15 -16.63 15.79
CA LEU A 26 -6.24 -15.58 16.79
C LEU A 26 -7.68 -15.05 16.89
N ASP A 27 -8.23 -15.04 18.09
CA ASP A 27 -9.52 -14.40 18.37
C ASP A 27 -9.32 -12.88 18.37
N PRO A 28 -9.99 -12.11 17.47
CA PRO A 28 -9.87 -10.65 17.40
C PRO A 28 -10.15 -9.91 18.72
N ALA A 29 -10.90 -10.52 19.63
CA ALA A 29 -11.20 -9.96 20.95
C ALA A 29 -10.15 -10.29 22.02
N ALA A 30 -9.14 -11.10 21.71
CA ALA A 30 -8.13 -11.50 22.68
C ALA A 30 -7.20 -10.32 23.05
N GLU A 31 -6.96 -10.16 24.36
CA GLU A 31 -6.05 -9.14 24.89
C GLU A 31 -4.63 -9.24 24.29
N ALA A 32 -4.22 -10.46 23.97
CA ALA A 32 -2.99 -10.82 23.25
C ALA A 32 -2.77 -10.03 21.95
N ILE A 33 -3.83 -9.58 21.27
CA ILE A 33 -3.69 -8.84 20.02
C ILE A 33 -3.13 -7.44 20.24
N ARG A 34 -3.38 -6.83 21.41
CA ARG A 34 -2.86 -5.50 21.75
C ARG A 34 -1.33 -5.45 21.82
N SER A 35 -0.68 -6.59 22.05
CA SER A 35 0.77 -6.72 22.08
C SER A 35 1.38 -7.14 20.74
N ILE A 36 0.59 -7.27 19.68
CA ILE A 36 1.11 -7.66 18.37
C ILE A 36 1.85 -6.47 17.75
N ASP A 37 3.16 -6.64 17.55
CA ASP A 37 3.98 -5.74 16.76
C ASP A 37 3.88 -6.13 15.28
N LEU A 38 3.02 -5.43 14.54
CA LEU A 38 2.82 -5.71 13.13
C LEU A 38 4.04 -5.35 12.28
N ASP A 39 4.84 -4.34 12.65
CA ASP A 39 6.04 -3.98 11.91
C ASP A 39 7.10 -5.08 12.05
N ALA A 40 7.27 -5.64 13.25
CA ALA A 40 8.15 -6.78 13.48
C ALA A 40 7.71 -8.04 12.72
N ILE A 41 6.40 -8.34 12.69
CA ILE A 41 5.85 -9.44 11.88
C ILE A 41 6.09 -9.20 10.39
N ALA A 42 5.73 -8.01 9.90
CA ALA A 42 5.97 -7.60 8.53
C ALA A 42 7.46 -7.69 8.16
N ALA A 43 8.35 -7.43 9.13
CA ALA A 43 9.78 -7.52 8.94
C ALA A 43 10.37 -8.93 8.92
N SER A 44 9.73 -9.90 9.58
CA SER A 44 10.16 -11.29 9.54
C SER A 44 9.71 -12.02 8.27
N ILE A 45 8.71 -11.49 7.57
CA ILE A 45 8.18 -12.10 6.35
C ILE A 45 9.14 -11.90 5.18
N ASP A 46 9.55 -13.01 4.55
CA ASP A 46 10.23 -13.01 3.26
C ASP A 46 9.27 -13.50 2.16
N PRO A 47 8.73 -12.59 1.32
CA PRO A 47 7.82 -12.96 0.23
C PRO A 47 8.41 -13.98 -0.75
N THR A 48 9.73 -14.08 -0.88
CA THR A 48 10.39 -15.05 -1.77
C THR A 48 10.35 -16.49 -1.23
N LYS A 49 10.00 -16.67 0.04
CA LYS A 49 9.93 -17.98 0.72
C LYS A 49 8.51 -18.51 0.85
N ILE A 50 7.51 -17.77 0.39
CA ILE A 50 6.10 -18.13 0.47
C ILE A 50 5.47 -18.17 -0.90
N ARG A 51 4.47 -19.04 -1.07
CA ARG A 51 3.70 -19.15 -2.31
C ARG A 51 2.70 -18.01 -2.45
N LYS A 52 2.11 -17.88 -3.64
CA LYS A 52 1.02 -16.92 -3.90
C LYS A 52 -0.12 -17.10 -2.90
N GLU A 53 -0.56 -18.34 -2.70
CA GLU A 53 -1.71 -18.67 -1.87
C GLU A 53 -1.45 -18.34 -0.40
N GLU A 54 -0.24 -18.60 0.09
CA GLU A 54 0.19 -18.29 1.46
C GLU A 54 0.28 -16.77 1.67
N PHE A 55 0.84 -16.03 0.71
CA PHE A 55 0.89 -14.58 0.77
C PHE A 55 -0.51 -13.95 0.83
N VAL A 56 -1.46 -14.44 0.01
CA VAL A 56 -2.85 -13.96 0.02
C VAL A 56 -3.55 -14.33 1.34
N ARG A 57 -3.34 -15.54 1.86
CA ARG A 57 -3.89 -15.96 3.16
C ARG A 57 -3.39 -15.12 4.31
N LEU A 58 -2.09 -14.83 4.33
CA LEU A 58 -1.46 -13.96 5.33
C LEU A 58 -2.14 -12.59 5.36
N MET A 59 -2.27 -11.94 4.20
CA MET A 59 -2.92 -10.63 4.10
C MET A 59 -4.40 -10.67 4.47
N ALA A 60 -5.11 -11.74 4.11
CA ALA A 60 -6.49 -11.96 4.51
C ALA A 60 -6.65 -12.14 6.03
N ALA A 61 -5.73 -12.87 6.68
CA ALA A 61 -5.72 -13.07 8.12
C ALA A 61 -5.47 -11.74 8.86
N LEU A 62 -4.52 -10.94 8.39
CA LEU A 62 -4.28 -9.60 8.93
C LEU A 62 -5.50 -8.70 8.74
N HIS A 63 -6.08 -8.67 7.54
CA HIS A 63 -7.29 -7.88 7.28
C HIS A 63 -8.44 -8.27 8.20
N ARG A 64 -8.68 -9.57 8.42
CA ARG A 64 -9.70 -10.07 9.35
C ARG A 64 -9.53 -9.49 10.76
N LEU A 65 -8.29 -9.45 11.27
CA LEU A 65 -7.99 -8.87 12.58
C LEU A 65 -8.34 -7.38 12.61
N THR A 66 -7.89 -6.62 11.60
CA THR A 66 -8.18 -5.17 11.50
C THR A 66 -9.68 -4.86 11.36
N ALA A 67 -10.40 -5.63 10.53
CA ALA A 67 -11.82 -5.43 10.25
C ALA A 67 -12.72 -5.74 11.46
N SER A 68 -12.23 -6.57 12.38
CA SER A 68 -12.94 -6.92 13.62
C SER A 68 -12.77 -5.86 14.72
N GLY A 69 -12.14 -4.72 14.42
CA GLY A 69 -11.84 -3.67 15.38
C GLY A 69 -10.71 -4.04 16.36
N ALA A 70 -9.95 -5.09 16.06
CA ALA A 70 -8.76 -5.40 16.82
C ALA A 70 -7.74 -4.27 16.62
N PRO A 71 -6.93 -3.93 17.63
CA PRO A 71 -5.98 -2.80 17.59
C PRO A 71 -4.72 -3.16 16.78
N VAL A 72 -4.92 -3.69 15.58
CA VAL A 72 -3.88 -3.94 14.58
C VAL A 72 -3.93 -2.77 13.60
N ASP A 73 -2.85 -1.99 13.55
CA ASP A 73 -2.76 -0.80 12.71
C ASP A 73 -1.82 -1.06 11.52
N LEU A 74 -2.36 -1.12 10.29
CA LEU A 74 -1.53 -1.23 9.09
C LEU A 74 -0.60 -0.01 8.91
N GLY A 75 -0.97 1.14 9.45
CA GLY A 75 -0.15 2.34 9.48
C GLY A 75 1.11 2.19 10.34
N SER A 76 1.14 1.21 11.26
CA SER A 76 2.33 0.94 12.09
C SER A 76 3.46 0.30 11.31
N VAL A 77 3.18 -0.33 10.15
CA VAL A 77 4.23 -0.87 9.27
C VAL A 77 4.98 0.28 8.64
N THR A 78 6.28 0.36 8.89
CA THR A 78 7.13 1.43 8.38
C THR A 78 7.19 1.44 6.85
N PRO A 79 7.34 2.61 6.20
CA PRO A 79 7.47 2.70 4.76
C PRO A 79 8.58 1.82 4.17
N GLU A 80 9.69 1.66 4.89
CA GLU A 80 10.84 0.85 4.51
C GLU A 80 10.50 -0.65 4.54
N VAL A 81 9.85 -1.12 5.60
CA VAL A 81 9.37 -2.52 5.70
C VAL A 81 8.37 -2.81 4.58
N PHE A 82 7.42 -1.90 4.34
CA PHE A 82 6.46 -2.02 3.25
C PHE A 82 7.15 -2.07 1.87
N ALA A 83 8.06 -1.15 1.58
CA ALA A 83 8.80 -1.12 0.32
C ALA A 83 9.64 -2.39 0.09
N ARG A 84 10.27 -2.91 1.14
CA ARG A 84 11.02 -4.17 1.10
C ARG A 84 10.11 -5.37 0.80
N LEU A 85 8.94 -5.45 1.43
CA LEU A 85 7.96 -6.51 1.15
C LEU A 85 7.53 -6.47 -0.32
N ILE A 86 7.21 -5.29 -0.85
CA ILE A 86 6.85 -5.13 -2.27
C ILE A 86 8.01 -5.48 -3.20
N ALA A 87 9.24 -5.10 -2.87
CA ALA A 87 10.42 -5.39 -3.66
C ALA A 87 10.70 -6.90 -3.78
N ARG A 88 10.37 -7.66 -2.73
CA ARG A 88 10.58 -9.11 -2.66
C ARG A 88 9.38 -9.92 -3.17
N ALA A 89 8.18 -9.33 -3.17
CA ALA A 89 6.97 -10.00 -3.63
C ALA A 89 7.00 -10.19 -5.17
N SER A 90 6.60 -11.37 -5.62
CA SER A 90 6.42 -11.65 -7.03
C SER A 90 5.22 -10.87 -7.59
N LYS A 91 5.19 -10.67 -8.91
CA LYS A 91 4.03 -10.06 -9.56
C LYS A 91 2.75 -10.85 -9.26
N ASP A 92 2.80 -12.18 -9.28
CA ASP A 92 1.63 -13.03 -9.07
C ASP A 92 1.11 -12.98 -7.63
N GLN A 93 1.99 -12.76 -6.65
CA GLN A 93 1.60 -12.50 -5.26
C GLN A 93 0.83 -11.18 -5.13
N ILE A 94 1.38 -10.10 -5.71
CA ILE A 94 0.74 -8.78 -5.67
C ILE A 94 -0.58 -8.81 -6.46
N ASP A 95 -0.62 -9.44 -7.64
CA ASP A 95 -1.87 -9.62 -8.39
C ASP A 95 -2.90 -10.42 -7.59
N GLY A 96 -2.52 -11.55 -6.99
CA GLY A 96 -3.42 -12.36 -6.16
C GLY A 96 -4.00 -11.60 -4.97
N LEU A 97 -3.20 -10.72 -4.37
CA LEU A 97 -3.66 -9.82 -3.32
C LEU A 97 -4.70 -8.81 -3.85
N LEU A 98 -4.42 -8.19 -5.00
CA LEU A 98 -5.24 -7.13 -5.58
C LEU A 98 -6.47 -7.61 -6.37
N GLU A 99 -6.55 -8.90 -6.68
CA GLU A 99 -7.72 -9.59 -7.23
C GLU A 99 -8.86 -9.70 -6.18
N ARG A 100 -8.52 -9.58 -4.90
CA ARG A 100 -9.47 -9.61 -3.77
C ARG A 100 -9.96 -8.19 -3.49
N PRO A 101 -11.23 -7.83 -3.75
CA PRO A 101 -11.71 -6.44 -3.64
C PRO A 101 -11.46 -5.81 -2.26
N GLU A 102 -11.64 -6.58 -1.20
CA GLU A 102 -11.44 -6.15 0.19
C GLU A 102 -9.97 -5.79 0.48
N LEU A 103 -9.03 -6.62 0.01
CA LEU A 103 -7.60 -6.40 0.21
C LEU A 103 -7.06 -5.32 -0.73
N ARG A 104 -7.56 -5.29 -1.96
CA ARG A 104 -7.26 -4.23 -2.93
C ARG A 104 -7.58 -2.87 -2.36
N ARG A 105 -8.81 -2.68 -1.86
CA ARG A 105 -9.26 -1.42 -1.26
C ARG A 105 -8.41 -1.06 -0.05
N LEU A 106 -8.17 -2.03 0.84
CA LEU A 106 -7.33 -1.83 2.03
C LEU A 106 -5.94 -1.27 1.67
N VAL A 107 -5.27 -1.87 0.68
CA VAL A 107 -3.93 -1.46 0.26
C VAL A 107 -3.94 -0.09 -0.43
N LEU A 108 -4.89 0.15 -1.33
CA LEU A 108 -4.95 1.41 -2.07
C LEU A 108 -5.35 2.58 -1.14
N ASP A 109 -6.34 2.38 -0.27
CA ASP A 109 -6.76 3.39 0.70
C ASP A 109 -5.62 3.71 1.69
N GLU A 110 -4.88 2.70 2.16
CA GLU A 110 -3.71 2.89 3.02
C GLU A 110 -2.62 3.73 2.33
N ILE A 111 -2.29 3.42 1.07
CA ILE A 111 -1.29 4.16 0.31
C ILE A 111 -1.73 5.60 0.07
N PHE A 112 -2.95 5.80 -0.46
CA PHE A 112 -3.41 7.13 -0.85
C PHE A 112 -3.77 7.99 0.34
N LEU A 113 -4.55 7.48 1.30
CA LEU A 113 -5.16 8.29 2.35
C LEU A 113 -4.25 8.47 3.55
N ASN A 114 -3.43 7.46 3.89
CA ASN A 114 -2.63 7.49 5.11
C ASN A 114 -1.13 7.76 4.86
N ARG A 115 -0.56 7.24 3.76
CA ARG A 115 0.89 7.34 3.52
C ARG A 115 1.30 8.49 2.60
N MET A 116 0.66 8.62 1.44
CA MET A 116 1.07 9.57 0.40
C MET A 116 1.19 11.02 0.89
N PRO A 117 0.26 11.56 1.71
CA PRO A 117 0.41 12.91 2.29
C PRO A 117 1.70 13.10 3.11
N GLY A 118 2.07 12.09 3.90
CA GLY A 118 3.24 12.13 4.79
C GLY A 118 4.58 12.12 4.07
N HIS A 119 4.63 11.65 2.82
CA HIS A 119 5.85 11.59 2.01
C HIS A 119 6.11 12.87 1.19
N LEU A 120 5.25 13.90 1.26
CA LEU A 120 5.44 15.12 0.48
C LEU A 120 6.68 15.90 0.98
N ARG A 121 7.60 16.23 0.06
CA ARG A 121 8.74 17.11 0.32
C ARG A 121 8.28 18.56 0.28
N LYS A 122 8.00 19.11 1.46
CA LYS A 122 7.47 20.47 1.62
C LYS A 122 8.29 21.54 0.89
N ASP A 123 9.62 21.45 0.94
CA ASP A 123 10.55 22.36 0.25
C ASP A 123 10.39 22.33 -1.29
N ARG A 124 9.99 21.19 -1.85
CA ARG A 124 9.74 21.03 -3.29
C ARG A 124 8.33 21.42 -3.70
N ALA A 125 7.39 21.33 -2.77
CA ALA A 125 5.96 21.49 -3.04
C ALA A 125 5.39 22.87 -2.64
N GLU A 126 6.16 23.73 -1.97
CA GLU A 126 5.70 25.04 -1.48
C GLU A 126 5.05 25.93 -2.56
N LYS A 127 5.61 25.90 -3.78
CA LYS A 127 5.11 26.70 -4.93
C LYS A 127 4.22 25.90 -5.88
N VAL A 128 3.92 24.65 -5.56
CA VAL A 128 3.09 23.79 -6.39
C VAL A 128 1.63 24.00 -6.03
N ARG A 129 0.81 24.19 -7.06
CA ARG A 129 -0.66 24.13 -7.00
C ARG A 129 -1.16 23.21 -8.09
N ALA A 130 -1.67 22.05 -7.72
CA ALA A 130 -2.16 21.07 -8.68
C ALA A 130 -3.13 20.07 -8.07
N VAL A 131 -4.15 19.73 -8.84
CA VAL A 131 -5.00 18.57 -8.63
C VAL A 131 -4.56 17.47 -9.60
N VAL A 132 -4.37 16.25 -9.08
CA VAL A 132 -3.99 15.05 -9.84
C VAL A 132 -5.03 13.98 -9.61
N ASN A 133 -5.64 13.52 -10.70
CA ASN A 133 -6.56 12.39 -10.66
C ASN A 133 -5.80 11.10 -10.98
N TRP A 134 -5.94 10.10 -10.13
CA TRP A 134 -5.39 8.77 -10.29
C TRP A 134 -6.49 7.80 -10.70
N ARG A 135 -6.26 7.08 -11.79
CA ARG A 135 -7.07 5.96 -12.27
C ARG A 135 -6.28 4.68 -12.11
N ILE A 136 -6.64 3.87 -11.13
CA ILE A 136 -6.02 2.57 -10.92
C ILE A 136 -6.88 1.52 -11.63
N SER A 137 -6.37 0.94 -12.72
CA SER A 137 -7.18 0.05 -13.58
C SER A 137 -7.56 -1.26 -12.89
N GLY A 138 -8.68 -1.86 -13.30
CA GLY A 138 -9.17 -3.13 -12.76
C GLY A 138 -9.92 -2.98 -11.43
N GLY A 139 -10.36 -1.76 -11.10
CA GLY A 139 -11.27 -1.50 -9.99
C GLY A 139 -12.74 -1.62 -10.39
N ASP A 140 -13.64 -1.59 -9.42
CA ASP A 140 -15.09 -1.69 -9.58
C ASP A 140 -15.79 -0.35 -9.89
N GLY A 141 -15.05 0.76 -9.78
CA GLY A 141 -15.54 2.09 -10.11
C GLY A 141 -15.81 2.29 -11.61
N GLU A 142 -16.52 3.39 -11.92
CA GLU A 142 -16.89 3.73 -13.30
C GLU A 142 -15.67 3.75 -14.24
N GLY A 143 -15.80 3.06 -15.38
CA GLY A 143 -14.70 2.88 -16.34
C GLY A 143 -13.67 1.85 -15.90
N GLY A 144 -14.02 0.94 -14.98
CA GLY A 144 -13.20 -0.18 -14.54
C GLY A 144 -11.95 0.25 -13.77
N CYS A 145 -12.07 1.30 -12.95
CA CYS A 145 -10.93 1.89 -12.24
C CYS A 145 -11.32 2.32 -10.83
N ASP A 146 -10.41 2.11 -9.87
CA ASP A 146 -10.42 2.86 -8.61
C ASP A 146 -9.97 4.29 -8.91
N ARG A 147 -10.57 5.24 -8.21
CA ARG A 147 -10.36 6.67 -8.44
C ARG A 147 -9.89 7.33 -7.16
N TYR A 148 -8.79 8.05 -7.26
CA TYR A 148 -8.29 8.88 -6.17
C TYR A 148 -7.93 10.25 -6.70
N GLU A 149 -8.12 11.26 -5.90
CA GLU A 149 -7.66 12.62 -6.18
C GLU A 149 -6.58 12.97 -5.16
N MET A 150 -5.53 13.62 -5.66
CA MET A 150 -4.46 14.18 -4.86
C MET A 150 -4.35 15.67 -5.16
N VAL A 151 -4.42 16.49 -4.13
CA VAL A 151 -4.24 17.93 -4.21
C VAL A 151 -2.93 18.31 -3.54
N VAL A 152 -2.08 19.03 -4.26
CA VAL A 152 -0.88 19.65 -3.71
C VAL A 152 -1.05 21.16 -3.79
N ASP A 153 -1.05 21.84 -2.64
CA ASP A 153 -1.09 23.30 -2.54
C ASP A 153 -0.25 23.76 -1.33
N GLY A 154 0.63 24.73 -1.56
CA GLY A 154 1.37 25.38 -0.47
C GLY A 154 2.24 24.44 0.36
N GLY A 155 2.77 23.37 -0.25
CA GLY A 155 3.56 22.36 0.48
C GLY A 155 2.73 21.40 1.35
N VAL A 156 1.41 21.34 1.13
CA VAL A 156 0.51 20.36 1.74
C VAL A 156 0.00 19.42 0.66
N CYS A 157 -0.07 18.13 0.97
CA CYS A 157 -0.71 17.11 0.15
C CYS A 157 -1.96 16.63 0.87
N THR A 158 -3.10 16.63 0.18
CA THR A 158 -4.32 15.97 0.64
C THR A 158 -4.79 15.00 -0.43
N THR A 159 -5.44 13.93 0.00
CA THR A 159 -5.92 12.88 -0.89
C THR A 159 -7.32 12.46 -0.50
N ARG A 160 -8.08 11.94 -1.47
CA ARG A 160 -9.41 11.38 -1.24
C ARG A 160 -9.74 10.29 -2.26
N ALA A 161 -10.67 9.43 -1.90
CA ALA A 161 -11.35 8.58 -2.87
C ALA A 161 -12.28 9.41 -3.76
N GLY A 162 -12.39 9.03 -5.03
CA GLY A 162 -13.15 9.74 -6.05
C GLY A 162 -12.47 11.02 -6.55
N TYR A 163 -13.20 11.80 -7.35
CA TYR A 163 -12.78 13.11 -7.86
C TYR A 163 -13.77 14.17 -7.40
N ALA A 164 -13.32 15.39 -7.16
CA ALA A 164 -14.26 16.51 -7.18
C ALA A 164 -13.71 17.83 -7.71
N GLU A 165 -12.43 17.92 -8.06
CA GLU A 165 -11.86 19.10 -8.69
C GLU A 165 -11.39 18.85 -10.12
N ASN A 166 -11.17 19.92 -10.87
CA ASN A 166 -10.62 19.84 -12.22
C ASN A 166 -9.13 19.52 -12.16
N ALA A 167 -8.77 18.29 -12.56
CA ALA A 167 -7.40 17.85 -12.53
C ALA A 167 -6.52 18.54 -13.59
N ARG A 168 -5.35 18.99 -13.16
CA ARG A 168 -4.26 19.43 -14.04
C ARG A 168 -3.69 18.27 -14.84
N ALA A 169 -3.63 17.08 -14.23
CA ALA A 169 -3.22 15.84 -14.87
C ALA A 169 -4.03 14.66 -14.35
N THR A 170 -4.36 13.73 -15.23
CA THR A 170 -4.89 12.41 -14.87
C THR A 170 -3.87 11.34 -15.20
N ILE A 171 -3.47 10.55 -14.22
CA ILE A 171 -2.55 9.42 -14.36
C ILE A 171 -3.37 8.13 -14.35
N THR A 172 -3.21 7.28 -15.37
CA THR A 172 -3.80 5.94 -15.43
C THR A 172 -2.70 4.89 -15.37
N ILE A 173 -2.80 3.95 -14.45
CA ILE A 173 -1.78 2.93 -14.19
C ILE A 173 -2.44 1.68 -13.59
N SER A 174 -1.82 0.51 -13.76
CA SER A 174 -2.26 -0.69 -13.07
C SER A 174 -1.85 -0.65 -11.59
N PRO A 175 -2.58 -1.34 -10.70
CA PRO A 175 -2.29 -1.31 -9.27
C PRO A 175 -0.90 -1.87 -8.94
N VAL A 176 -0.45 -2.94 -9.63
CA VAL A 176 0.91 -3.49 -9.44
C VAL A 176 1.98 -2.47 -9.82
N GLU A 177 1.85 -1.84 -10.99
CA GLU A 177 2.86 -0.88 -11.43
C GLU A 177 2.83 0.40 -10.58
N PHE A 178 1.66 0.79 -10.06
CA PHE A 178 1.51 1.87 -9.09
C PHE A 178 2.24 1.57 -7.78
N ILE A 179 1.99 0.40 -7.18
CA ILE A 179 2.63 -0.02 -5.94
C ILE A 179 4.16 -0.12 -6.12
N LYS A 180 4.62 -0.63 -7.27
CA LYS A 180 6.06 -0.63 -7.59
C LYS A 180 6.61 0.78 -7.77
N LEU A 181 5.87 1.69 -8.39
CA LEU A 181 6.29 3.07 -8.59
C LEU A 181 6.47 3.82 -7.26
N ILE A 182 5.47 3.75 -6.37
CA ILE A 182 5.48 4.47 -5.09
C ILE A 182 6.44 3.87 -4.05
N THR A 183 6.93 2.65 -4.29
CA THR A 183 7.99 2.00 -3.49
C THR A 183 9.37 2.04 -4.17
N SER A 184 9.55 2.88 -5.19
CA SER A 184 10.80 3.02 -5.95
C SER A 184 11.29 1.74 -6.66
N ASN A 185 10.42 0.74 -6.84
CA ASN A 185 10.67 -0.52 -7.54
C ASN A 185 10.34 -0.46 -9.04
N ALA A 186 9.83 0.67 -9.53
CA ALA A 186 9.62 0.94 -10.95
C ALA A 186 9.89 2.42 -11.27
N SER A 187 10.19 2.70 -12.54
CA SER A 187 10.50 4.06 -13.03
C SER A 187 9.33 4.62 -13.84
N ALA A 188 8.80 5.78 -13.44
CA ALA A 188 7.69 6.43 -14.16
C ALA A 188 7.99 6.69 -15.65
N PRO A 189 9.17 7.21 -16.05
CA PRO A 189 9.53 7.32 -17.46
C PRO A 189 9.48 5.99 -18.23
N VAL A 190 9.95 4.89 -17.63
CA VAL A 190 9.92 3.56 -18.26
C VAL A 190 8.48 3.06 -18.40
N LEU A 191 7.67 3.20 -17.36
CA LEU A 191 6.25 2.83 -17.39
C LEU A 191 5.47 3.63 -18.43
N PHE A 192 5.78 4.92 -18.58
CA PHE A 192 5.18 5.78 -19.59
C PHE A 192 5.58 5.35 -21.02
N MET A 193 6.88 5.18 -21.27
CA MET A 193 7.40 4.77 -22.57
C MET A 193 6.90 3.39 -23.00
N THR A 194 6.65 2.49 -22.05
CA THR A 194 6.07 1.15 -22.29
C THR A 194 4.53 1.13 -22.33
N GLY A 195 3.87 2.29 -22.16
CA GLY A 195 2.41 2.43 -22.22
C GLY A 195 1.65 1.89 -20.99
N LYS A 196 2.37 1.48 -19.94
CA LYS A 196 1.81 0.99 -18.66
C LYS A 196 1.36 2.10 -17.72
N LEU A 197 1.94 3.29 -17.86
CA LEU A 197 1.50 4.54 -17.25
C LEU A 197 1.04 5.46 -18.38
N LYS A 198 -0.17 6.03 -18.27
CA LYS A 198 -0.70 7.01 -19.21
C LYS A 198 -0.97 8.31 -18.48
N VAL A 199 -0.68 9.43 -19.14
CA VAL A 199 -0.98 10.77 -18.62
C VAL A 199 -1.91 11.48 -19.59
N ARG A 200 -2.95 12.12 -19.06
CA ARG A 200 -3.79 13.09 -19.77
C ARG A 200 -3.65 14.45 -19.09
N GLY A 201 -3.58 15.54 -19.85
CA GLY A 201 -3.42 16.90 -19.32
C GLY A 201 -1.97 17.37 -19.39
N ASP A 202 -1.49 18.01 -18.32
CA ASP A 202 -0.14 18.58 -18.26
C ASP A 202 0.93 17.50 -18.07
N LEU A 203 1.55 17.07 -19.17
CA LEU A 203 2.62 16.07 -19.17
C LEU A 203 3.90 16.56 -18.49
N ALA A 204 4.23 17.86 -18.63
CA ALA A 204 5.44 18.43 -18.04
C ALA A 204 5.35 18.43 -16.50
N PHE A 205 4.18 18.78 -15.97
CA PHE A 205 3.92 18.64 -14.54
C PHE A 205 3.99 17.18 -14.08
N ALA A 206 3.32 16.26 -14.79
CA ALA A 206 3.30 14.85 -14.42
C ALA A 206 4.70 14.22 -14.40
N ALA A 207 5.59 14.63 -15.32
CA ALA A 207 6.98 14.16 -15.35
C ALA A 207 7.79 14.55 -14.10
N GLY A 208 7.44 15.65 -13.43
CA GLY A 208 8.08 16.11 -12.20
C GLY A 208 7.41 15.62 -10.91
N LEU A 209 6.25 14.97 -10.99
CA LEU A 209 5.38 14.67 -9.84
C LEU A 209 6.05 13.78 -8.79
N THR A 210 6.72 12.70 -9.20
CA THR A 210 7.42 11.80 -8.28
C THR A 210 8.53 12.51 -7.52
N GLY A 211 9.13 13.54 -8.12
CA GLY A 211 10.10 14.42 -7.48
C GLY A 211 9.51 15.33 -6.41
N LEU A 212 8.20 15.30 -6.15
CA LEU A 212 7.62 16.00 -5.00
C LEU A 212 7.60 15.13 -3.74
N PHE A 213 7.89 13.83 -3.85
CA PHE A 213 7.76 12.87 -2.75
C PHE A 213 9.10 12.25 -2.36
N ASP A 214 9.25 11.95 -1.08
CA ASP A 214 10.32 11.09 -0.57
C ASP A 214 9.83 9.65 -0.54
N LEU A 215 9.96 8.97 -1.70
CA LEU A 215 9.46 7.60 -1.84
C LEU A 215 10.40 6.62 -1.13
N PRO A 216 9.85 5.68 -0.34
CA PRO A 216 10.65 4.68 0.33
C PRO A 216 11.41 3.82 -0.69
N ARG A 217 12.53 3.28 -0.24
CA ARG A 217 13.40 2.37 -1.01
C ARG A 217 13.63 1.12 -0.17
N ALA A 218 13.72 -0.01 -0.86
CA ALA A 218 14.09 -1.29 -0.24
C ALA A 218 15.57 -1.32 0.15
#